data_AF-A0A4P7HIH6-F1
#
_entry.id   AF-A0A4P7HIH6-F1
#
_cell.length_a   1.000
_cell.length_b   1.000
_cell.length_c   1.000
_cell.angle_alpha   90.00
_cell.angle_beta   90.00
_cell.angle_gamma   90.00
#
_symmetry.space_group_name_H-M   'P 1'
#
loop_
_entity.id
_entity.type
_entity.pdbx_description
1 polymer ?
#
loop_
_entity_poly.entity_id
_entity_poly.type
_entity_poly.pdbx_seq_one_letter_code
_entity_poly.pdbx_strand_id
1 'polypeptide(L)'
;MAFSLGGFFAMTAERYLHLNQVSPNVMVAMGCNGRGVAMALVMGKVLADWASGTAPQPIPFHLMKKPAVMATVVWSWLRDALK
;
A
#
# COMPACT_ATOMS: atom_id res chain seq x y z
N MET A 1 21.62 -19.25 -23.36
CA MET A 1 22.11 -17.88 -23.10
C MET A 1 21.15 -17.24 -22.10
N ALA A 2 21.59 -17.04 -20.86
CA ALA A 2 20.74 -16.52 -19.79
C ALA A 2 21.05 -15.04 -19.58
N PHE A 3 20.01 -14.20 -19.61
CA PHE A 3 20.08 -12.77 -19.34
C PHE A 3 19.40 -12.49 -18.00
N SER A 4 19.99 -11.60 -17.20
CA SER A 4 19.37 -11.08 -15.98
C SER A 4 19.11 -9.59 -16.14
N LEU A 5 17.90 -9.16 -15.75
CA LEU A 5 17.48 -7.77 -15.72
C LEU A 5 17.22 -7.37 -14.27
N GLY A 6 17.72 -6.19 -13.89
CA GLY A 6 17.52 -5.60 -12.57
C GLY A 6 16.86 -4.23 -12.68
N GLY A 7 16.30 -3.74 -11.58
CA GLY A 7 15.66 -2.44 -11.49
C GLY A 7 15.43 -2.02 -10.03
N PHE A 8 14.95 -0.80 -9.83
CA PHE A 8 14.68 -0.25 -8.51
C PHE A 8 13.19 -0.32 -8.17
N PHE A 9 12.88 -0.65 -6.92
CA PHE A 9 11.53 -0.62 -6.39
C PHE A 9 11.43 0.41 -5.28
N ALA A 10 10.42 1.27 -5.36
CA ALA A 10 10.05 2.16 -4.27
C ALA A 10 9.37 1.34 -3.15
N MET A 11 10.18 0.85 -2.22
CA MET A 11 9.72 0.09 -1.06
C MET A 11 9.59 1.00 0.16
N THR A 12 8.46 0.87 0.86
CA THR A 12 8.21 1.49 2.17
C THR A 12 8.11 0.36 3.21
N ALA A 13 8.59 0.60 4.44
CA ALA A 13 8.57 -0.40 5.50
C ALA A 13 7.15 -0.90 5.81
N GLU A 14 6.15 -0.05 5.60
CA GLU A 14 4.75 -0.39 5.86
C GLU A 14 4.11 -1.16 4.71
N ARG A 15 4.74 -1.25 3.54
CA ARG A 15 4.23 -1.93 2.33
C ARG A 15 2.86 -1.44 1.83
N TYR A 16 2.42 -0.27 2.30
CA TYR A 16 1.18 0.36 1.89
C TYR A 16 1.43 1.55 0.97
N LEU A 17 0.40 1.84 0.19
CA LEU A 17 0.32 3.03 -0.63
C LEU A 17 -0.02 4.22 0.26
N HIS A 18 0.76 5.29 0.14
CA HIS A 18 0.54 6.55 0.83
C HIS A 18 0.15 7.64 -0.16
N LEU A 19 -0.93 8.34 0.12
CA LEU A 19 -1.40 9.52 -0.62
C LEU A 19 -1.17 10.74 0.27
N ASN A 20 -0.25 11.61 -0.14
CA ASN A 20 0.12 12.80 0.62
C ASN A 20 -0.03 14.06 -0.24
N GLN A 21 -0.54 15.13 0.37
CA GLN A 21 -0.52 16.46 -0.22
C GLN A 21 0.71 17.20 0.31
N VAL A 22 1.65 17.52 -0.57
CA VAL A 22 2.91 18.19 -0.20
C VAL A 22 2.73 19.71 -0.22
N SER A 23 1.81 20.20 -1.06
CA SER A 23 1.37 21.60 -1.10
C SER A 23 -0.07 21.65 -1.67
N PRO A 24 -0.77 22.79 -1.60
CA PRO A 24 -2.18 22.90 -2.01
C PRO A 24 -2.48 22.30 -3.40
N ASN A 25 -1.53 22.37 -4.33
CA ASN A 25 -1.69 21.90 -5.71
C ASN A 25 -0.77 20.72 -6.07
N VAL A 26 -0.08 20.12 -5.10
CA VAL A 26 0.85 19.00 -5.33
C VAL A 26 0.44 17.80 -4.49
N MET A 27 -0.06 16.78 -5.18
CA MET A 27 -0.46 15.50 -4.60
C MET A 27 0.53 14.42 -5.05
N VAL A 28 0.88 13.52 -4.14
CA VAL A 28 1.85 12.46 -4.40
C VAL A 28 1.28 11.12 -3.94
N ALA A 29 1.34 10.12 -4.82
CA ALA A 29 1.09 8.72 -4.50
C ALA A 29 2.43 7.96 -4.44
N MET A 30 2.80 7.44 -3.26
CA MET A 30 4.06 6.72 -3.03
C MET A 30 3.81 5.35 -2.37
N GLY A 31 4.84 4.50 -2.33
CA GLY A 31 4.72 3.19 -1.67
C GLY A 31 4.04 2.14 -2.53
N CYS A 32 4.24 2.17 -3.85
CA CYS A 32 3.76 1.11 -4.73
C CYS A 32 4.46 -0.24 -4.48
N ASN A 33 5.57 -0.33 -3.73
CA ASN A 33 6.13 -1.58 -3.18
C ASN A 33 6.24 -2.75 -4.18
N GLY A 34 6.66 -2.47 -5.43
CA GLY A 34 6.75 -3.48 -6.50
C GLY A 34 5.45 -3.77 -7.27
N ARG A 35 4.35 -3.09 -6.92
CA ARG A 35 3.02 -3.17 -7.55
C ARG A 35 2.70 -1.94 -8.40
N GLY A 36 3.72 -1.18 -8.81
CA GLY A 36 3.55 0.09 -9.51
C GLY A 36 2.71 -0.02 -10.77
N VAL A 37 2.99 -1.03 -11.61
CA VAL A 37 2.21 -1.28 -12.84
C VAL A 37 0.74 -1.59 -12.53
N ALA A 38 0.49 -2.46 -11.54
CA ALA A 38 -0.86 -2.82 -11.15
C ALA A 38 -1.64 -1.64 -10.53
N MET A 39 -0.95 -0.76 -9.81
CA MET A 39 -1.55 0.37 -9.11
C MET A 39 -1.65 1.64 -9.95
N ALA A 40 -0.91 1.74 -11.06
CA ALA A 40 -0.83 2.96 -11.88
C ALA A 40 -2.22 3.44 -12.33
N LEU A 41 -3.06 2.52 -12.83
CA LEU A 41 -4.39 2.88 -13.35
C LEU A 41 -5.32 3.38 -12.23
N VAL A 42 -5.39 2.63 -11.13
CA VAL A 42 -6.25 2.97 -9.99
C VAL A 42 -5.79 4.29 -9.36
N MET A 43 -4.47 4.51 -9.26
CA MET A 43 -3.93 5.74 -8.69
C MET A 43 -4.09 6.95 -9.59
N GLY A 44 -3.99 6.78 -10.90
CA GLY A 44 -4.29 7.85 -11.85
C GLY A 44 -5.71 8.38 -11.64
N LYS A 45 -6.69 7.48 -11.48
CA LYS A 45 -8.07 7.86 -11.19
C LYS A 45 -8.21 8.60 -9.85
N VAL A 46 -7.65 8.05 -8.77
CA VAL A 46 -7.75 8.66 -7.44
C VAL A 46 -7.12 10.05 -7.40
N LEU A 47 -5.98 10.24 -8.07
CA LEU A 47 -5.32 11.56 -8.16
C LEU A 47 -6.12 12.55 -9.01
N ALA A 48 -6.77 12.10 -10.10
CA ALA A 48 -7.62 12.95 -10.94
C ALA A 48 -8.90 13.38 -10.20
N ASP A 49 -9.53 12.45 -9.47
CA ASP A 49 -10.69 12.74 -8.63
C ASP A 49 -10.32 13.73 -7.52
N TRP A 50 -9.13 13.57 -6.92
CA TRP A 50 -8.59 14.50 -5.92
C TRP A 50 -8.30 15.89 -6.49
N ALA A 51 -7.69 15.97 -7.68
CA ALA A 51 -7.46 17.22 -8.39
C ALA A 51 -8.77 17.94 -8.74
N SER A 52 -9.85 17.18 -8.95
CA SER A 52 -11.20 17.68 -9.22
C SER A 52 -11.97 18.07 -7.95
N GLY A 53 -11.33 18.00 -6.77
CA GLY A 53 -11.88 18.41 -5.48
C GLY A 53 -12.42 17.27 -4.61
N THR A 54 -12.36 16.02 -5.06
CA THR A 54 -12.81 14.86 -4.27
C THR A 54 -11.63 14.19 -3.57
N ALA A 55 -11.31 14.66 -2.35
CA ALA A 55 -10.20 14.11 -1.60
C ALA A 55 -10.41 12.64 -1.21
N PRO A 56 -9.38 11.78 -1.32
CA PRO A 56 -9.46 10.38 -0.91
C PRO A 56 -9.67 10.28 0.59
N GLN A 57 -10.64 9.46 1.00
CA GLN A 57 -10.95 9.27 2.42
C GLN A 57 -10.05 8.22 3.07
N PRO A 58 -9.68 8.40 4.34
CA PRO A 58 -8.91 7.42 5.08
C PRO A 58 -9.69 6.09 5.18
N ILE A 59 -9.00 4.98 4.99
CA ILE A 59 -9.61 3.65 5.04
C ILE A 59 -10.06 3.37 6.49
N PRO A 60 -11.35 3.07 6.72
CA PRO A 60 -11.84 2.70 8.05
C PRO A 60 -11.05 1.51 8.62
N PHE A 61 -10.78 1.53 9.92
CA PHE A 61 -10.07 0.46 10.64
C PHE A 61 -8.64 0.15 10.15
N HIS A 62 -7.98 1.08 9.47
CA HIS A 62 -6.57 0.89 9.05
C HIS A 62 -5.64 0.54 10.21
N LEU A 63 -5.86 1.16 11.38
CA LEU A 63 -5.07 0.92 12.60
C LEU A 63 -5.26 -0.49 13.18
N MET A 64 -6.43 -1.11 13.00
CA MET A 64 -6.74 -2.42 13.57
C MET A 64 -6.16 -3.59 12.75
N LYS A 65 -5.63 -3.31 11.55
CA LYS A 65 -5.06 -4.33 10.68
C LYS A 65 -3.81 -5.00 11.27
N LYS A 66 -2.87 -4.21 11.81
CA LYS A 66 -1.63 -4.73 12.43
C LYS A 66 -1.92 -5.70 13.59
N PRO A 67 -2.74 -5.34 14.59
CA PRO A 67 -3.06 -6.28 15.69
C PRO A 67 -3.89 -7.47 15.21
N ALA A 68 -4.82 -7.29 14.26
CA ALA A 68 -5.62 -8.39 13.72
C ALA A 68 -4.75 -9.45 13.01
N VAL A 69 -3.78 -9.01 12.20
CA VAL A 69 -2.83 -9.93 11.53
C VAL A 69 -1.93 -10.63 12.54
N MET A 70 -1.44 -9.93 13.56
CA MET A 70 -0.64 -10.58 14.60
C MET A 70 -1.47 -11.62 15.39
N ALA A 71 -2.72 -11.31 15.71
CA ALA A 71 -3.61 -12.24 16.39
C ALA A 71 -3.86 -13.50 15.56
N THR A 72 -4.06 -13.38 14.24
CA THR A 72 -4.25 -14.55 13.37
C THR A 72 -2.99 -15.39 13.22
N VAL A 73 -1.81 -14.77 13.18
CA VAL A 73 -0.53 -15.49 13.15
C VAL A 73 -0.32 -16.25 14.46
N VAL A 74 -0.49 -15.60 15.61
CA VAL A 74 -0.34 -16.23 16.94
C VAL A 74 -1.35 -17.38 17.10
N TRP A 75 -2.59 -17.19 16.65
CA TRP A 75 -3.61 -18.24 16.66
C TRP A 75 -3.22 -19.43 15.77
N SER A 76 -2.63 -19.17 14.61
CA SER A 76 -2.18 -20.23 13.70
C SER A 76 -1.04 -21.04 14.32
N TRP A 77 -0.08 -20.39 14.96
CA TRP A 77 0.98 -21.08 15.71
C TRP A 77 0.43 -21.92 16.87
N LEU A 78 -0.53 -21.37 17.61
CA LEU A 78 -1.18 -22.11 18.70
C LEU A 78 -1.92 -23.34 18.16
N ARG A 79 -2.64 -23.20 17.05
CA ARG A 79 -3.34 -24.32 16.39
C ARG A 79 -2.38 -25.38 15.90
N ASP A 80 -1.24 -24.98 15.33
CA ASP A 80 -0.22 -25.93 14.86
C ASP A 80 0.46 -26.65 16.03
N ALA A 81 0.62 -26.02 17.19
CA ALA A 81 1.21 -26.63 18.39
C ALA A 81 0.26 -27.60 19.14
N LEU A 82 -1.05 -27.47 18.93
CA LEU A 82 -2.10 -28.33 19.52
C LEU A 82 -2.43 -29.56 18.67
N LYS A 83 -1.77 -29.72 17.53
CA LYS A 83 -1.94 -30.84 16.60
C LYS A 83 -0.80 -31.84 16.75
#